data_AF-A0A645BS41-F1
#
_entry.id   AF-A0A645BS41-F1
#
_cell.length_a   1.000
_cell.length_b   1.000
_cell.length_c   1.000
_cell.angle_alpha   90.00
_cell.angle_beta   90.00
_cell.angle_gamma   90.00
#
_symmetry.space_group_name_H-M   'P 1'
#
loop_
_entity.id
_entity.type
_entity.pdbx_description
1 polymer ?
#
loop_
_entity_poly.entity_id
_entity_poly.type
_entity_poly.pdbx_seq_one_letter_code
_entity_poly.pdbx_strand_id
1 'polypeptide(L)'
;MLHLTRDGQVAYEVLSGKIPNENEFDSLIRHHSSPEHTILNIQAGEILVEEGYQIRGRVQSINLSNGETYIPDIVAVNPKTGEVIFIEVERDVSKDQVSRKQKWMKFYEASNGNLYVFCDNQNCQRAIQGEINLALNGLNYNSFLTNLHGLRNGKRAGKDGSIWFSQRRGNEK
;
A
#
# COMPACT_ATOMS: atom_id res chain seq x y z
N MET A 1 8.52 16.13 -5.60
CA MET A 1 8.75 16.13 -4.15
C MET A 1 9.54 17.36 -3.80
N LEU A 2 9.13 18.10 -2.78
CA LEU A 2 9.79 19.35 -2.36
C LEU A 2 10.68 19.04 -1.16
N HIS A 3 11.97 19.28 -1.30
CA HIS A 3 12.93 19.24 -0.21
C HIS A 3 13.34 20.67 0.13
N LEU A 4 13.33 21.02 1.41
CA LEU A 4 14.02 22.23 1.84
C LEU A 4 15.52 22.04 1.57
N THR A 5 16.14 23.05 0.96
CA THR A 5 17.60 23.15 0.95
C THR A 5 18.10 23.33 2.37
N ARG A 6 19.41 23.16 2.60
CA ARG A 6 20.00 23.38 3.94
C ARG A 6 19.67 24.79 4.48
N ASP A 7 19.74 25.80 3.63
CA ASP A 7 19.38 27.17 3.99
C ASP A 7 17.87 27.30 4.28
N GLY A 8 17.03 26.57 3.54
CA GLY A 8 15.59 26.50 3.78
C GLY A 8 15.23 25.81 5.10
N GLN A 9 15.97 24.78 5.52
CA GLN A 9 15.80 24.12 6.81
C GLN A 9 16.11 25.08 7.96
N VAL A 10 17.24 25.78 7.87
CA VAL A 10 17.64 26.79 8.87
C VAL A 10 16.63 27.93 8.93
N ALA A 11 16.17 28.44 7.78
CA ALA A 11 15.16 29.49 7.73
C ALA A 11 13.83 29.05 8.35
N TYR A 12 13.37 27.83 8.05
CA TYR A 12 12.15 27.27 8.65
C TYR A 12 12.26 27.14 10.17
N GLU A 13 13.39 26.66 10.67
CA GLU A 13 13.63 26.53 12.11
C GLU A 13 13.63 27.89 12.82
N VAL A 14 14.33 28.87 12.25
CA VAL A 14 14.40 30.25 12.79
C VAL A 14 13.02 30.92 12.79
N LEU A 15 12.24 30.74 11.72
CA LEU A 15 10.95 31.42 11.56
C LEU A 15 9.81 30.75 12.32
N SER A 16 9.82 29.42 12.45
CA SER A 16 8.74 28.66 13.06
C SER A 16 9.03 28.19 14.49
N GLY A 17 10.30 28.22 14.92
CA GLY A 17 10.76 27.64 16.17
C GLY A 17 10.68 26.11 16.22
N LYS A 18 10.45 25.46 15.07
CA LYS A 18 10.30 24.00 14.95
C LYS A 18 11.39 23.43 14.06
N ILE A 19 11.93 22.29 14.46
CA ILE A 19 12.84 21.52 13.62
C ILE A 19 12.03 20.98 12.42
N PRO A 20 12.51 21.14 11.17
CA PRO A 20 11.86 20.54 10.01
C PRO A 20 11.77 19.02 10.20
N ASN A 21 10.61 18.43 9.90
CA ASN A 21 10.48 16.98 9.93
C ASN A 21 11.46 16.34 8.92
N GLU A 22 12.00 15.17 9.27
CA GLU A 22 12.82 14.38 8.36
C GLU A 22 12.02 14.10 7.07
N ASN A 23 12.70 14.15 5.92
CA ASN A 23 12.04 13.87 4.68
C ASN A 23 11.68 12.37 4.61
N GLU A 24 10.39 12.09 4.50
CA GLU A 24 9.87 10.72 4.50
C GLU A 24 10.47 9.87 3.36
N PHE A 25 10.80 10.48 2.22
CA PHE A 25 11.47 9.80 1.11
C PHE A 25 12.91 9.41 1.43
N ASP A 26 13.67 10.29 2.08
CA ASP A 26 15.06 10.00 2.43
C ASP A 26 15.13 8.86 3.48
N SER A 27 14.11 8.74 4.32
CA SER A 27 13.93 7.62 5.24
C SER A 27 13.51 6.33 4.53
N LEU A 28 12.52 6.40 3.64
CA LEU A 28 11.89 5.24 3.00
C LEU A 28 12.66 4.69 1.78
N ILE A 29 13.44 5.50 1.06
CA ILE A 29 14.17 5.06 -0.15
C ILE A 29 15.17 3.93 0.15
N ARG A 30 15.68 3.87 1.38
CA ARG A 30 16.58 2.79 1.84
C ARG A 30 15.89 1.43 1.94
N HIS A 31 14.56 1.40 1.86
CA HIS A 31 13.73 0.22 2.14
C HIS A 31 12.82 -0.17 0.98
N HIS A 32 12.81 0.58 -0.11
CA HIS A 32 12.01 0.28 -1.30
C HIS A 32 12.87 0.11 -2.55
N SER A 33 12.32 -0.64 -3.49
CA SER A 33 13.02 -1.11 -4.69
C SER A 33 13.35 -0.02 -5.71
N SER A 34 12.71 1.15 -5.65
CA SER A 34 12.94 2.28 -6.57
C SER A 34 12.35 3.60 -6.04
N PRO A 35 12.90 4.77 -6.43
CA PRO A 35 12.33 6.10 -6.12
C PRO A 35 10.84 6.23 -6.43
N GLU A 36 10.40 5.70 -7.56
CA GLU A 36 9.02 5.76 -8.01
C GLU A 36 8.11 4.95 -7.07
N HIS A 37 8.55 3.75 -6.66
CA HIS A 37 7.80 2.93 -5.72
C HIS A 37 7.71 3.57 -4.33
N THR A 38 8.79 4.21 -3.87
CA THR A 38 8.79 4.99 -2.62
C THR A 38 7.76 6.12 -2.66
N ILE A 39 7.69 6.86 -3.78
CA ILE A 39 6.71 7.95 -3.95
C ILE A 39 5.28 7.41 -3.91
N LEU A 40 5.01 6.28 -4.56
CA LEU A 40 3.68 5.66 -4.56
C LEU A 40 3.28 5.20 -3.14
N ASN A 41 4.23 4.67 -2.35
CA ASN A 41 4.00 4.30 -0.95
C ASN A 41 3.62 5.49 -0.08
N ILE A 42 4.37 6.60 -0.17
CA ILE A 42 4.06 7.85 0.55
C ILE A 42 2.65 8.32 0.20
N GLN A 43 2.33 8.35 -1.09
CA GLN A 43 1.03 8.82 -1.58
C GLN A 43 -0.13 7.91 -1.15
N ALA A 44 0.07 6.59 -1.12
CA ALA A 44 -0.92 5.66 -0.58
C ALA A 44 -1.11 5.88 0.93
N GLY A 45 -0.02 6.13 1.66
CA GLY A 45 -0.03 6.47 3.08
C GLY A 45 -0.82 7.75 3.38
N GLU A 46 -0.58 8.83 2.63
CA GLU A 46 -1.30 10.10 2.74
C GLU A 46 -2.82 9.89 2.58
N ILE A 47 -3.23 9.17 1.53
CA ILE A 47 -4.66 8.91 1.27
C ILE A 47 -5.27 8.05 2.39
N LEU A 48 -4.53 7.05 2.90
CA LEU A 48 -4.99 6.24 4.02
C LEU A 48 -5.25 7.11 5.26
N VAL A 49 -4.33 8.04 5.58
CA VAL A 49 -4.49 8.97 6.69
C VAL A 49 -5.68 9.91 6.48
N GLU A 50 -5.85 10.45 5.28
CA GLU A 50 -7.01 11.29 4.92
C GLU A 50 -8.35 10.57 5.12
N GLU A 51 -8.38 9.25 4.85
CA GLU A 51 -9.56 8.40 5.03
C GLU A 51 -9.69 7.85 6.47
N GLY A 52 -8.83 8.32 7.38
CA GLY A 52 -8.86 8.06 8.82
C GLY A 52 -8.08 6.83 9.27
N TYR A 53 -7.41 6.10 8.38
CA TYR A 53 -6.55 4.99 8.77
C TYR A 53 -5.34 5.49 9.56
N GLN A 54 -4.89 4.68 10.51
CA GLN A 54 -3.67 4.97 11.27
C GLN A 54 -2.52 4.13 10.72
N ILE A 55 -1.56 4.77 10.08
CA ILE A 55 -0.34 4.09 9.62
C ILE A 55 0.46 3.64 10.83
N ARG A 56 0.76 2.34 10.92
CA ARG A 56 1.77 1.84 11.86
C ARG A 56 3.13 2.15 11.26
N GLY A 57 4.05 2.65 12.07
CA GLY A 57 5.37 3.13 11.65
C GLY A 57 6.22 2.08 10.91
N ARG A 58 7.38 1.70 11.47
CA ARG A 58 8.28 0.79 10.74
C ARG A 58 7.62 -0.58 10.51
N VAL A 59 7.51 -0.99 9.25
CA VAL A 59 7.01 -2.32 8.88
C VAL A 59 7.95 -3.39 9.45
N GLN A 60 7.36 -4.38 10.12
CA GLN A 60 8.09 -5.53 10.66
C GLN A 60 7.91 -6.74 9.74
N SER A 61 8.94 -7.59 9.66
CA SER A 61 8.85 -8.87 8.96
C SER A 61 7.88 -9.80 9.66
N ILE A 62 6.98 -10.40 8.89
CA ILE A 62 6.02 -11.40 9.31
C ILE A 62 6.60 -12.78 8.98
N ASN A 63 6.63 -13.68 9.95
CA ASN A 63 7.03 -15.07 9.72
C ASN A 63 5.88 -15.87 9.12
N LEU A 64 6.15 -16.57 8.03
CA LEU A 64 5.22 -17.48 7.37
C LEU A 64 5.38 -18.90 7.93
N SER A 65 4.36 -19.74 7.75
CA SER A 65 4.32 -21.13 8.21
C SER A 65 5.43 -22.00 7.61
N ASN A 66 5.91 -21.65 6.40
CA ASN A 66 7.00 -22.33 5.71
C ASN A 66 8.39 -21.87 6.18
N GLY A 67 8.48 -20.96 7.16
CA GLY A 67 9.72 -20.40 7.70
C GLY A 67 10.28 -19.23 6.89
N GLU A 68 9.66 -18.84 5.78
CA GLU A 68 10.00 -17.61 5.08
C GLU A 68 9.46 -16.37 5.79
N THR A 69 9.89 -15.19 5.35
CA THR A 69 9.37 -13.91 5.83
C THR A 69 8.64 -13.13 4.74
N TYR A 70 7.71 -12.28 5.18
CA TYR A 70 6.97 -11.35 4.36
C TYR A 70 7.03 -9.95 4.96
N ILE A 71 7.22 -8.93 4.13
CA ILE A 71 7.23 -7.53 4.54
C ILE A 71 6.23 -6.80 3.64
N PRO A 72 5.10 -6.33 4.17
CA PRO A 72 4.18 -5.51 3.38
C PRO A 72 4.78 -4.14 3.06
N ASP A 73 4.25 -3.48 2.04
CA ASP A 73 4.65 -2.10 1.76
C ASP A 73 4.16 -1.14 2.86
N ILE A 74 2.91 -1.30 3.31
CA ILE A 74 2.29 -0.46 4.34
C ILE A 74 1.50 -1.33 5.32
N VAL A 75 1.55 -0.95 6.61
CA VAL A 75 0.69 -1.50 7.66
C VAL A 75 -0.18 -0.39 8.23
N ALA A 76 -1.49 -0.59 8.25
CA ALA A 76 -2.43 0.41 8.77
C ALA A 76 -3.44 -0.23 9.74
N VAL A 77 -4.05 0.59 10.58
CA VAL A 77 -5.17 0.19 11.43
C VAL A 77 -6.43 0.88 10.93
N ASN A 78 -7.48 0.10 10.68
CA ASN A 78 -8.80 0.63 10.41
C ASN A 78 -9.40 1.14 11.73
N PRO A 79 -9.64 2.45 11.89
CA PRO A 79 -10.09 3.02 13.16
C PRO A 79 -11.51 2.57 13.54
N LYS A 80 -12.32 2.15 12.55
CA LYS A 80 -13.72 1.74 12.78
C LYS A 80 -13.80 0.34 13.36
N THR A 81 -12.90 -0.55 12.97
CA THR A 81 -12.92 -1.97 13.35
C THR A 81 -11.78 -2.35 14.30
N GLY A 82 -10.74 -1.53 14.40
CA GLY A 82 -9.48 -1.85 15.10
C GLY A 82 -8.61 -2.85 14.34
N GLU A 83 -9.02 -3.28 13.15
CA GLU A 83 -8.31 -4.29 12.35
C GLU A 83 -6.98 -3.75 11.82
N VAL A 84 -5.91 -4.55 11.98
CA VAL A 84 -4.63 -4.30 11.31
C VAL A 84 -4.72 -4.85 9.89
N ILE A 85 -4.47 -3.99 8.91
CA ILE A 85 -4.46 -4.34 7.49
C ILE A 85 -3.06 -4.21 6.92
N PHE A 86 -2.72 -5.15 6.03
CA PHE A 86 -1.48 -5.15 5.26
C PHE A 86 -1.78 -4.75 3.83
N ILE A 87 -0.96 -3.86 3.29
CA ILE A 87 -1.23 -3.21 2.01
C ILE A 87 0.00 -3.34 1.13
N GLU A 88 -0.23 -3.75 -0.13
CA GLU A 88 0.77 -3.72 -1.19
C GLU A 88 0.54 -2.52 -2.11
N VAL A 89 1.63 -1.93 -2.60
CA VAL A 89 1.57 -0.85 -3.59
C VAL A 89 2.25 -1.32 -4.87
N GLU A 90 1.48 -1.37 -5.94
CA GLU A 90 1.90 -1.92 -7.22
C GLU A 90 1.93 -0.87 -8.32
N ARG A 91 2.90 -1.05 -9.22
CA ARG A 91 3.09 -0.25 -10.43
C ARG A 91 3.09 -1.14 -11.65
N ASP A 92 2.81 -0.55 -12.80
CA ASP A 92 2.78 -1.27 -14.07
C ASP A 92 4.21 -1.54 -14.56
N VAL A 93 4.80 -2.64 -14.09
CA VAL A 93 6.08 -3.13 -14.57
C VAL A 93 6.01 -4.60 -14.92
N SER A 94 6.69 -4.95 -16.01
CA SER A 94 6.86 -6.35 -16.40
C SER A 94 7.65 -7.11 -15.33
N LYS A 95 7.04 -8.15 -14.78
CA LYS A 95 7.65 -9.05 -13.80
C LYS A 95 7.38 -10.49 -14.22
N ASP A 96 8.29 -11.38 -13.83
CA ASP A 96 8.16 -12.83 -14.08
C ASP A 96 6.90 -13.41 -13.38
N GLN A 97 6.11 -14.18 -14.11
CA GLN A 97 4.82 -14.70 -13.62
C GLN A 97 4.96 -15.63 -12.41
N VAL A 98 6.03 -16.42 -12.32
CA VAL A 98 6.25 -17.35 -11.20
C VAL A 98 6.50 -16.56 -9.91
N SER A 99 7.35 -15.54 -9.97
CA SER A 99 7.63 -14.64 -8.85
C SER A 99 6.37 -13.92 -8.36
N ARG A 100 5.48 -13.52 -9.29
CA ARG A 100 4.20 -12.86 -8.97
C ARG A 100 3.24 -13.79 -8.27
N LYS A 101 3.09 -15.02 -8.75
CA LYS A 101 2.25 -16.02 -8.08
C LYS A 101 2.71 -16.28 -6.65
N GLN A 102 4.03 -16.44 -6.45
CA GLN A 102 4.59 -16.62 -5.11
C GLN A 102 4.33 -15.42 -4.20
N LYS A 103 4.50 -14.18 -4.70
CA LYS A 103 4.15 -12.97 -3.95
C LYS A 103 2.72 -13.01 -3.43
N TRP A 104 1.76 -13.32 -4.31
CA TRP A 104 0.34 -13.33 -3.92
C TRP A 104 0.00 -14.42 -2.92
N MET A 105 0.63 -15.59 -3.02
CA MET A 105 0.48 -16.66 -2.01
C MET A 105 1.02 -16.25 -0.64
N LYS A 106 2.22 -15.63 -0.60
CA LYS A 106 2.79 -15.12 0.66
C LYS A 106 1.92 -14.01 1.26
N PHE A 107 1.42 -13.11 0.43
CA PHE A 107 0.55 -12.02 0.90
C PHE A 107 -0.78 -12.56 1.42
N TYR A 108 -1.37 -13.54 0.73
CA TYR A 108 -2.58 -14.23 1.20
C TYR A 108 -2.35 -14.85 2.58
N GLU A 109 -1.24 -15.55 2.79
CA GLU A 109 -0.93 -16.16 4.08
C GLU A 109 -0.72 -15.11 5.17
N ALA A 110 0.12 -14.11 4.91
CA ALA A 110 0.43 -13.05 5.88
C ALA A 110 -0.82 -12.27 6.29
N SER A 111 -1.72 -11.97 5.34
CA SER A 111 -2.94 -11.18 5.57
C SER A 111 -4.16 -12.01 6.00
N ASN A 112 -3.99 -13.32 6.22
CA ASN A 112 -5.09 -14.24 6.46
C ASN A 112 -6.22 -14.11 5.42
N GLY A 113 -5.83 -13.97 4.16
CA GLY A 113 -6.72 -13.85 3.01
C GLY A 113 -7.35 -12.48 2.79
N ASN A 114 -6.88 -11.42 3.44
CA ASN A 114 -7.38 -10.05 3.23
C ASN A 114 -6.39 -9.18 2.46
N LEU A 115 -6.50 -9.19 1.13
CA LEU A 115 -5.55 -8.50 0.26
C LEU A 115 -5.99 -7.07 -0.03
N TYR A 116 -5.27 -6.08 0.49
CA TYR A 116 -5.45 -4.66 0.16
C TYR A 116 -4.34 -4.20 -0.77
N VAL A 117 -4.69 -3.59 -1.90
CA VAL A 117 -3.71 -3.19 -2.91
C VAL A 117 -4.00 -1.81 -3.48
N PHE A 118 -3.00 -0.94 -3.42
CA PHE A 118 -2.95 0.30 -4.19
C PHE A 118 -2.23 0.05 -5.51
N CYS A 119 -2.83 0.47 -6.61
CA CYS A 119 -2.19 0.45 -7.91
C CYS A 119 -1.90 1.88 -8.37
N ASP A 120 -0.90 2.05 -9.23
CA ASP A 120 -0.61 3.36 -9.81
C ASP A 120 -1.82 3.91 -10.61
N ASN A 121 -2.36 3.09 -11.52
CA ASN A 121 -3.45 3.47 -12.42
C ASN A 121 -4.44 2.32 -12.69
N GLN A 122 -5.48 2.58 -13.48
CA GLN A 122 -6.54 1.61 -13.76
C GLN A 122 -6.06 0.37 -14.53
N ASN A 123 -5.08 0.50 -15.44
CA ASN A 123 -4.56 -0.64 -16.18
C ASN A 123 -3.79 -1.58 -15.25
N CYS A 124 -2.92 -1.01 -14.41
CA CYS A 124 -2.25 -1.73 -13.32
C CYS A 124 -3.29 -2.45 -12.45
N GLN A 125 -4.33 -1.75 -11.97
CA GLN A 125 -5.37 -2.36 -11.13
C GLN A 125 -6.01 -3.60 -11.77
N ARG A 126 -6.35 -3.54 -13.06
CA ARG A 126 -6.93 -4.68 -13.78
C ARG A 126 -5.96 -5.84 -13.92
N ALA A 127 -4.70 -5.56 -14.25
CA ALA A 127 -3.65 -6.57 -14.36
C ALA A 127 -3.44 -7.29 -13.02
N ILE A 128 -3.25 -6.51 -11.94
CA ILE A 128 -3.07 -7.02 -10.58
C ILE A 128 -4.27 -7.85 -10.13
N GLN A 129 -5.49 -7.39 -10.42
CA GLN A 129 -6.69 -8.17 -10.12
C GLN A 129 -6.68 -9.53 -10.83
N GLY A 130 -6.28 -9.58 -12.10
CA GLY A 130 -6.12 -10.81 -12.86
C GLY A 130 -5.07 -11.75 -12.28
N GLU A 131 -3.91 -11.21 -11.89
CA GLU A 131 -2.84 -11.98 -11.27
C GLU A 131 -3.25 -12.60 -9.93
N ILE A 132 -3.91 -11.83 -9.05
CA ILE A 132 -4.40 -12.32 -7.75
C ILE A 132 -5.41 -13.45 -7.97
N ASN A 133 -6.36 -13.25 -8.90
CA ASN A 133 -7.37 -14.26 -9.22
C ASN A 133 -6.75 -15.56 -9.74
N LEU A 134 -5.72 -15.46 -10.59
CA LEU A 134 -5.01 -16.62 -11.11
C LEU A 134 -4.19 -17.33 -10.02
N ALA A 135 -3.48 -16.56 -9.20
CA ALA A 135 -2.59 -17.09 -8.17
C ALA A 135 -3.36 -17.79 -7.05
N LEU A 136 -4.49 -17.22 -6.63
CA LEU A 136 -5.31 -17.69 -5.51
C LEU A 136 -6.54 -18.48 -5.95
N ASN A 137 -6.53 -19.00 -7.18
CA ASN A 137 -7.65 -19.78 -7.70
C ASN A 137 -7.96 -20.97 -6.77
N GLY A 138 -9.24 -21.13 -6.42
CA GLY A 138 -9.72 -22.16 -5.49
C GLY A 138 -9.61 -21.80 -4.00
N LEU A 139 -8.98 -20.67 -3.64
CA LEU A 139 -8.89 -20.20 -2.26
C LEU A 139 -10.00 -19.20 -1.92
N ASN A 140 -10.38 -19.15 -0.64
CA ASN A 140 -11.31 -18.16 -0.13
C ASN A 140 -10.55 -16.91 0.33
N TYR A 141 -10.77 -15.77 -0.32
CA TYR A 141 -10.05 -14.53 0.00
C TYR A 141 -10.90 -13.29 -0.26
N ASN A 142 -10.62 -12.24 0.50
CA ASN A 142 -11.10 -10.90 0.25
C ASN A 142 -10.03 -10.14 -0.54
N SER A 143 -10.44 -9.31 -1.50
CA SER A 143 -9.54 -8.36 -2.14
C SER A 143 -10.16 -6.99 -2.29
N PHE A 144 -9.35 -5.97 -2.01
CA PHE A 144 -9.70 -4.56 -2.05
C PHE A 144 -8.64 -3.84 -2.87
N LEU A 145 -9.00 -3.45 -4.08
CA LEU A 145 -8.08 -2.79 -4.99
C LEU A 145 -8.54 -1.38 -5.30
N THR A 146 -7.58 -0.48 -5.36
CA THR A 146 -7.77 0.90 -5.80
C THR A 146 -6.66 1.36 -6.71
N ASN A 147 -6.76 2.57 -7.25
CA ASN A 147 -5.64 3.20 -7.93
C ASN A 147 -5.50 4.69 -7.63
N LEU A 148 -4.25 5.14 -7.49
CA LEU A 148 -3.89 6.50 -7.12
C LEU A 148 -4.38 7.52 -8.14
N HIS A 149 -4.25 7.22 -9.44
CA HIS A 149 -4.73 8.11 -10.49
C HIS A 149 -6.23 8.42 -10.34
N GLY A 150 -7.06 7.39 -10.12
CA GLY A 150 -8.50 7.56 -9.91
C GLY A 150 -8.82 8.36 -8.65
N LEU A 151 -8.15 8.03 -7.53
CA LEU A 151 -8.38 8.70 -6.24
C LEU A 151 -8.10 10.20 -6.31
N ARG A 152 -7.00 10.59 -6.98
CA ARG A 152 -6.63 12.00 -7.21
C ARG A 152 -7.63 12.77 -8.06
N ASN A 153 -8.30 12.08 -8.97
CA ASN A 153 -9.35 12.66 -9.80
C ASN A 153 -10.73 12.64 -9.10
N GLY A 154 -10.75 12.45 -7.78
CA GLY A 154 -11.98 12.45 -6.98
C GLY A 154 -12.82 11.19 -7.11
N LYS A 155 -12.32 10.13 -7.77
CA LYS A 155 -13.06 8.87 -7.87
C LYS A 155 -13.18 8.22 -6.50
N ARG A 156 -14.36 7.67 -6.24
CA ARG A 156 -14.68 6.82 -5.09
C ARG A 156 -15.46 5.59 -5.55
N ALA A 157 -15.52 4.56 -4.72
CA ALA A 157 -16.30 3.37 -5.00
C ALA A 157 -17.80 3.72 -5.02
N GLY A 158 -18.50 3.36 -6.09
CA GLY A 158 -19.91 3.75 -6.24
C GLY A 158 -20.86 3.11 -5.21
N LYS A 159 -20.47 1.98 -4.61
CA LYS A 159 -21.31 1.23 -3.67
C LYS A 159 -21.38 1.88 -2.28
N ASP A 160 -20.25 2.31 -1.75
CA ASP A 160 -20.10 2.73 -0.35
C ASP A 160 -19.30 4.03 -0.20
N GLY A 161 -18.89 4.67 -1.30
CA GLY A 161 -18.07 5.88 -1.29
C GLY A 161 -16.63 5.65 -0.83
N SER A 162 -16.21 4.40 -0.59
CA SER A 162 -14.86 4.11 -0.09
C SER A 162 -13.77 4.35 -1.13
N ILE A 163 -12.52 4.35 -0.70
CA ILE A 163 -11.36 4.36 -1.59
C ILE A 163 -11.17 3.05 -2.35
N TRP A 164 -11.83 1.95 -1.96
CA TRP A 164 -11.62 0.63 -2.54
C TRP A 164 -12.54 0.39 -3.75
N PHE A 165 -12.04 0.70 -4.94
CA PHE A 165 -12.83 0.66 -6.19
C PHE A 165 -13.31 -0.73 -6.58
N SER A 166 -12.45 -1.74 -6.44
CA SER A 166 -12.79 -3.14 -6.70
C SER A 166 -12.77 -3.89 -5.37
N GLN A 167 -13.91 -4.46 -5.00
CA GLN A 167 -14.02 -5.27 -3.79
C GLN A 167 -14.52 -6.66 -4.15
N ARG A 168 -13.75 -7.69 -3.81
CA ARG A 168 -14.19 -9.10 -3.78
C ARG A 168 -14.29 -9.52 -2.33
N ARG A 169 -15.42 -10.11 -1.96
CA ARG A 169 -15.55 -10.82 -0.69
C ARG A 169 -15.45 -12.31 -0.96
N GLY A 170 -14.70 -13.02 -0.12
CA GLY A 170 -14.72 -14.47 -0.09
C GLY A 170 -16.12 -14.96 0.23
N ASN A 171 -16.46 -16.18 -0.18
CA ASN A 171 -17.71 -16.79 0.23
C ASN A 171 -17.63 -17.08 1.73
N GLU A 172 -18.60 -16.61 2.50
CA GLU A 172 -18.85 -17.14 3.84
C GLU A 172 -19.20 -18.63 3.66
N LYS A 173 -18.50 -19.50 4.39
CA LYS A 173 -18.87 -20.93 4.46
C LYS A 173 -20.02 -21.11 5.43
#